data_AF-A0A6B0Z3C2-F1
#
_entry.id   AF-A0A6B0Z3C2-F1
#
_cell.length_a   1.000
_cell.length_b   1.000
_cell.length_c   1.000
_cell.angle_alpha   90.00
_cell.angle_beta   90.00
_cell.angle_gamma   90.00
#
_symmetry.space_group_name_H-M   'P 1'
#
loop_
_entity.id
_entity.type
_entity.pdbx_description
1 polymer ?
#
loop_
_entity_poly.entity_id
_entity_poly.type
_entity_poly.pdbx_seq_one_letter_code
_entity_poly.pdbx_strand_id
1 'polypeptide(L)' 'MAGSTGSKSKPNILIIGVDSLRAPNLSCYGYPRLTSPHIDQLASQGALF' A
#
# COMPACT_ATOMS: atom_id res chain seq x y z
N MET A 1 35.51 -5.33 23.24
CA MET A 1 34.76 -4.74 22.11
C MET A 1 33.79 -5.80 21.57
N ALA A 2 32.65 -6.02 22.24
CA ALA A 2 31.66 -7.01 21.79
C ALA A 2 30.60 -6.30 20.94
N GLY A 3 30.48 -6.71 19.67
CA GLY A 3 29.55 -6.11 18.71
C GLY A 3 28.09 -6.33 19.09
N SER A 4 27.30 -5.27 18.99
CA SER A 4 25.85 -5.33 19.15
C SER A 4 25.24 -6.13 17.99
N THR A 5 24.62 -7.26 18.33
CA THR A 5 23.78 -8.01 17.41
C THR A 5 22.55 -7.15 17.12
N GLY A 6 22.52 -6.51 15.95
CA GLY A 6 21.37 -5.74 15.49
C GLY A 6 20.14 -6.65 15.45
N SER A 7 19.24 -6.48 16.41
CA SER A 7 17.92 -7.10 16.35
C SER A 7 17.24 -6.58 15.09
N LYS A 8 17.05 -7.45 14.09
CA LYS A 8 16.26 -7.09 12.91
C LYS A 8 14.86 -6.75 13.41
N SER A 9 14.55 -5.46 13.45
CA SER A 9 13.23 -4.99 13.84
C SER A 9 12.20 -5.64 12.92
N LYS A 10 11.13 -6.17 13.51
CA LYS A 10 10.04 -6.76 12.74
C LYS A 10 9.36 -5.65 11.91
N PRO A 11 8.91 -5.94 10.69
CA PRO A 11 8.18 -4.94 9.91
C PRO A 11 6.86 -4.61 10.61
N ASN A 12 6.48 -3.34 10.56
CA ASN A 12 5.14 -2.91 10.96
C ASN A 12 4.14 -3.31 9.86
N ILE A 13 3.01 -3.89 10.24
CA ILE A 13 1.96 -4.31 9.32
C ILE A 13 0.75 -3.38 9.53
N LEU A 14 0.33 -2.70 8.47
CA LEU A 14 -0.89 -1.88 8.43
C LEU A 14 -1.86 -2.51 7.43
N ILE A 15 -3.06 -2.85 7.88
CA ILE A 15 -4.14 -3.38 7.04
C ILE A 15 -5.22 -2.31 6.95
N ILE A 16 -5.55 -1.89 5.74
CA ILE A 16 -6.60 -0.91 5.47
C ILE A 16 -7.75 -1.64 4.80
N GLY A 17 -8.87 -1.75 5.50
CA GLY A 17 -10.14 -2.25 4.95
C GLY A 17 -11.04 -1.09 4.56
N VAL A 18 -11.56 -1.10 3.34
CA VAL A 18 -12.54 -0.11 2.87
C VAL A 18 -13.79 -0.85 2.45
N ASP A 19 -14.92 -0.48 3.05
CA ASP A 19 -16.21 -1.04 2.67
C ASP A 19 -16.70 -0.41 1.36
N SER A 20 -17.35 -1.21 0.51
CA SER A 20 -17.94 -0.81 -0.77
C SER A 20 -16.96 -0.22 -1.82
N LEU A 21 -15.65 -0.38 -1.63
CA LEU A 21 -14.66 0.02 -2.62
C LEU A 21 -14.56 -1.02 -3.73
N ARG A 22 -15.23 -0.77 -4.85
CA ARG A 22 -15.15 -1.61 -6.06
C ARG A 22 -13.87 -1.29 -6.83
N ALA A 23 -13.09 -2.31 -7.21
CA ALA A 23 -11.88 -2.17 -8.03
C ALA A 23 -12.02 -1.22 -9.26
N PRO A 24 -13.06 -1.31 -10.11
CA PRO A 24 -13.20 -0.44 -11.28
C PRO A 24 -13.47 1.04 -10.94
N ASN A 25 -13.70 1.41 -9.67
CA ASN A 25 -13.88 2.81 -9.26
C ASN A 25 -12.56 3.48 -8.83
N LEU A 26 -11.46 2.74 -8.81
CA LEU A 26 -10.13 3.22 -8.46
C LEU A 26 -9.35 3.57 -9.72
N SER A 27 -8.67 4.72 -9.71
CA SER A 27 -7.89 5.19 -10.85
C SER A 27 -6.71 4.27 -11.18
N CYS A 28 -6.10 3.62 -10.18
CA CYS A 28 -5.06 2.60 -10.39
C CYS A 28 -5.54 1.36 -11.18
N TYR A 29 -6.84 1.10 -11.29
CA TYR A 29 -7.42 0.02 -12.09
C TYR A 29 -7.95 0.50 -13.46
N GLY A 30 -7.66 1.73 -13.86
CA GLY A 30 -8.08 2.30 -15.14
C GLY A 30 -9.39 3.09 -15.09
N TYR A 31 -9.84 3.54 -13.91
CA TYR A 31 -10.99 4.43 -13.82
C TYR A 31 -10.65 5.82 -14.41
N PRO A 32 -11.50 6.39 -15.29
CA PRO A 32 -11.19 7.63 -16.01
C PRO A 32 -11.15 8.89 -15.12
N ARG A 33 -11.69 8.83 -13.90
CA ARG A 33 -11.57 9.93 -12.93
C ARG A 33 -10.49 9.60 -11.90
N LEU A 34 -9.68 10.58 -11.57
CA LEU A 34 -8.72 10.49 -10.46
C LEU A 34 -9.48 10.54 -9.13
N THR A 35 -9.94 9.39 -8.65
CA THR A 35 -10.70 9.25 -7.40
C THR A 35 -9.82 8.89 -6.22
N SER A 36 -8.62 8.34 -6.46
CA SER A 36 -7.81 7.72 -5.42
C SER A 36 -6.30 8.00 -5.51
N PRO A 37 -5.86 9.28 -5.53
CA PRO A 37 -4.45 9.63 -5.77
C PRO A 37 -3.47 9.01 -4.77
N HIS A 38 -3.82 8.89 -3.49
CA HIS A 38 -2.96 8.26 -2.49
C HIS A 38 -2.89 6.73 -2.63
N ILE A 39 -3.98 6.09 -3.06
CA ILE A 39 -4.00 4.64 -3.31
C ILE A 39 -3.20 4.34 -4.59
N ASP A 40 -3.27 5.22 -5.59
CA ASP A 40 -2.49 5.09 -6.81
C ASP A 40 -0.99 5.22 -6.52
N GLN A 41 -0.59 6.18 -5.68
CA GLN A 41 0.79 6.30 -5.22
C GLN A 41 1.23 5.04 -4.46
N LEU A 42 0.40 4.50 -3.56
CA LEU A 42 0.69 3.26 -2.85
C LEU A 42 0.84 2.07 -3.81
N ALA A 43 -0.04 1.95 -4.81
CA ALA A 43 0.01 0.92 -5.83
C ALA A 43 1.29 0.99 -6.66
N SER A 44 1.75 2.19 -7.02
CA SER A 44 3.00 2.40 -7.77
C SER A 44 4.27 2.02 -6.99
N GLN A 45 4.21 2.01 -5.66
CA GLN A 45 5.34 1.66 -4.78
C GLN A 45 5.34 0.18 -4.39
N GLY A 46 4.31 -0.58 -4.77
CA GLY A 46 4.09 -1.95 -4.36
C GLY A 46 3.65 -2.86 -5.49
N ALA A 47 2.74 -3.78 -5.16
CA ALA A 47 2.11 -4.67 -6.12
C ALA A 47 0.60 -4.39 -6.17
N LEU A 48 0.05 -4.32 -7.38
CA LEU A 48 -1.38 -4.21 -7.67
C LEU A 48 -1.89 -5.56 -8.21
N PHE A 49 -3.09 -5.98 -7.82
CA PHE A 49 -3.66 -7.31 -8.15
C PHE A 49 -5.02 -7.18 -8.81
#